data_AF-A0AA39HKV6-F1
#
_entry.id   AF-A0AA39HKV6-F1
#
_cell.length_a   1.000
_cell.length_b   1.000
_cell.length_c   1.000
_cell.angle_alpha   90.00
_cell.angle_beta   90.00
_cell.angle_gamma   90.00
#
_symmetry.space_group_name_H-M   'P 1'
#
loop_
_entity.id
_entity.type
_entity.pdbx_description
1 polymer ?
#
loop_
_entity_poly.entity_id
_entity_poly.type
_entity_poly.pdbx_seq_one_letter_code
_entity_poly.pdbx_strand_id
1 'polypeptide(L)'
;MNTLKQPSFNPFFIVNTPTKRSPAIDECNSSEERRPARPYVVVSIVIVVLAAVLLLGGNIAIQRLRFQYESERRPIDDGEYLDKAYELDLQFVDYFNYVLRLPEHRHNEIERYLKFQAEFGGVDDDNHRLNLALDRYTKNSSERHRVFEAILSQRMLFIESLVVGLLDRPTNGLTKGVEVALAIFDKNLQKWAAADLDLNRTLAEFTPGLIPSCLMPFPTAKNLLELYENTYTEGDPSCLPELQKIHMIPSSHRVLVISFNVGVIAFFVFLLLCVCKQQVDVEDHDISAA
;
A
#
# COMPACT_ATOMS: atom_id res chain seq x y z
N MET A 1 -37.92 25.96 -1.79
CA MET A 1 -39.16 25.98 -0.97
C MET A 1 -40.23 25.22 -1.73
N ASN A 2 -40.66 24.06 -1.22
CA ASN A 2 -42.02 23.53 -1.39
C ASN A 2 -42.17 22.26 -0.54
N THR A 3 -43.10 22.35 0.40
CA THR A 3 -43.52 21.37 1.40
C THR A 3 -44.76 20.63 0.91
N LEU A 4 -44.80 19.30 1.06
CA LEU A 4 -46.00 18.47 0.89
C LEU A 4 -45.97 17.40 1.99
N LYS A 5 -46.67 17.62 3.11
CA LYS A 5 -48.06 17.24 3.45
C LYS A 5 -48.29 15.74 3.66
N GLN A 6 -48.48 15.40 4.94
CA GLN A 6 -49.12 14.18 5.44
C GLN A 6 -50.59 14.08 4.99
N PRO A 7 -51.17 12.87 5.12
CA PRO A 7 -52.50 12.76 5.70
C PRO A 7 -52.56 11.76 6.86
N SER A 8 -53.33 12.17 7.86
CA SER A 8 -53.91 11.38 8.94
C SER A 8 -55.15 10.65 8.45
N PHE A 9 -55.45 9.47 9.01
CA PHE A 9 -56.84 9.01 9.21
C PHE A 9 -56.89 7.94 10.32
N ASN A 10 -57.83 8.15 11.24
CA ASN A 10 -58.37 7.23 12.25
C ASN A 10 -59.89 7.16 11.93
N PRO A 11 -60.62 6.04 12.09
CA PRO A 11 -61.24 5.80 13.40
C PRO A 11 -61.61 4.32 13.76
N PHE A 12 -61.78 4.14 15.08
CA PHE A 12 -62.63 3.22 15.85
C PHE A 12 -63.66 2.31 15.14
N PHE A 13 -63.74 1.06 15.63
CA PHE A 13 -65.01 0.42 16.01
C PHE A 13 -64.83 -0.51 17.24
N ILE A 14 -65.80 -0.43 18.17
CA ILE A 14 -65.96 -1.20 19.41
C ILE A 14 -67.00 -2.29 19.13
N VAL A 15 -66.80 -3.55 19.56
CA VAL A 15 -67.89 -4.46 19.99
C VAL A 15 -67.39 -5.39 21.12
N ASN A 16 -68.25 -5.55 22.13
CA ASN A 16 -68.05 -6.21 23.42
C ASN A 16 -68.01 -7.76 23.39
N THR A 17 -67.42 -8.27 24.48
CA THR A 17 -67.48 -9.60 25.17
C THR A 17 -68.91 -10.21 25.26
N PRO A 18 -69.14 -11.51 25.62
CA PRO A 18 -68.47 -12.35 26.65
C PRO A 18 -68.25 -13.84 26.24
N THR A 19 -67.57 -14.75 26.96
CA THR A 19 -68.03 -15.42 28.19
C THR A 19 -67.05 -16.54 28.56
N LYS A 20 -66.57 -16.51 29.82
CA LYS A 20 -66.31 -17.64 30.76
C LYS A 20 -66.35 -19.08 30.20
N ARG A 21 -65.22 -19.79 30.31
CA ARG A 21 -65.12 -21.18 30.82
C ARG A 21 -63.67 -21.58 31.08
N SER A 22 -63.33 -21.82 32.34
CA SER A 22 -62.23 -22.71 32.72
C SER A 22 -62.58 -24.15 32.33
N PRO A 23 -61.64 -24.87 31.71
CA PRO A 23 -61.28 -26.23 32.07
C PRO A 23 -59.97 -26.15 32.86
N ALA A 24 -59.95 -26.65 34.09
CA ALA A 24 -59.50 -28.01 34.37
C ALA A 24 -58.02 -28.17 33.98
N ILE A 25 -57.20 -28.02 35.01
CA ILE A 25 -55.81 -28.45 35.08
C ILE A 25 -55.83 -29.96 34.89
N ASP A 26 -55.54 -30.43 33.68
CA ASP A 26 -55.08 -31.79 33.48
C ASP A 26 -53.57 -31.75 33.34
N GLU A 27 -52.91 -32.23 34.39
CA GLU A 27 -51.52 -32.67 34.39
C GLU A 27 -51.33 -33.77 33.34
N CYS A 28 -51.21 -33.38 32.07
CA CYS A 28 -50.54 -34.21 31.10
C CYS A 28 -49.05 -34.14 31.41
N ASN A 29 -48.57 -35.15 32.13
CA ASN A 29 -47.19 -35.63 32.07
C ASN A 29 -46.86 -35.98 30.61
N SER A 30 -46.65 -34.98 29.75
CA SER A 30 -45.85 -35.17 28.56
C SER A 30 -44.42 -35.20 29.07
N SER A 31 -43.83 -36.40 29.03
CA SER A 31 -42.39 -36.55 29.07
C SER A 31 -41.83 -35.72 27.92
N GLU A 32 -41.50 -34.46 28.24
CA GLU A 32 -40.85 -33.49 27.39
C GLU A 32 -39.54 -34.14 26.94
N GLU A 33 -39.61 -34.82 25.79
CA GLU A 33 -38.48 -35.46 25.14
C GLU A 33 -37.56 -34.33 24.72
N ARG A 34 -36.68 -33.93 25.64
CA ARG A 34 -35.62 -32.93 25.46
C ARG A 34 -34.73 -33.42 24.33
N ARG A 35 -35.14 -33.18 23.09
CA ARG A 35 -34.30 -33.36 21.91
C ARG A 35 -33.04 -32.54 22.17
N PRO A 36 -31.85 -33.14 21.98
CA PRO A 36 -30.63 -32.52 22.43
C PRO A 36 -30.38 -31.26 21.60
N ALA A 37 -30.67 -30.08 22.17
CA ALA A 37 -30.26 -28.77 21.64
C ALA A 37 -28.72 -28.58 21.67
N ARG A 38 -27.98 -29.57 22.17
CA ARG A 38 -26.53 -29.52 22.40
C ARG A 38 -25.65 -29.43 21.14
N PRO A 39 -25.95 -30.03 19.97
CA PRO A 39 -25.03 -29.97 18.84
C PRO A 39 -25.00 -28.56 18.21
N TYR A 40 -26.14 -27.86 18.17
CA TYR A 40 -26.23 -26.51 17.62
C TYR A 40 -25.45 -25.49 18.45
N VAL A 41 -25.49 -25.60 19.77
CA VAL A 41 -24.73 -24.71 20.67
C VAL A 41 -23.23 -24.87 20.43
N VAL A 42 -22.75 -26.11 20.30
CA VAL A 42 -21.32 -26.37 20.05
C VAL A 42 -20.89 -25.84 18.68
N VAL A 43 -21.69 -26.06 17.64
CA VAL A 43 -21.40 -25.54 16.29
C VAL A 43 -21.36 -24.01 16.28
N SER A 44 -22.31 -23.34 16.93
CA SER A 44 -22.32 -21.88 17.04
C SER A 44 -21.09 -21.33 17.77
N ILE A 45 -20.67 -21.97 18.87
CA ILE A 45 -19.45 -21.58 19.60
C ILE A 45 -18.20 -21.73 18.70
N VAL A 46 -18.08 -22.83 17.96
CA VAL A 46 -16.94 -23.06 17.05
C VAL A 46 -16.90 -22.00 15.94
N ILE A 47 -18.05 -21.64 15.36
CA ILE A 47 -18.16 -20.59 14.34
C ILE A 47 -17.71 -19.24 14.92
N VAL A 48 -18.15 -18.89 16.12
CA VAL A 48 -17.77 -17.63 16.78
C VAL A 48 -16.27 -17.59 17.09
N VAL A 49 -15.69 -18.69 17.58
CA VAL A 49 -14.24 -18.76 17.84
C VAL A 49 -13.45 -18.63 16.54
N LEU A 50 -13.86 -19.31 15.46
CA LEU A 50 -13.23 -19.19 14.15
C LEU A 50 -13.31 -17.75 13.62
N ALA A 51 -14.47 -17.10 13.78
CA ALA A 51 -14.67 -15.69 13.43
C ALA A 51 -13.69 -14.79 14.18
N ALA A 52 -13.58 -14.97 15.49
CA ALA A 52 -12.68 -14.18 16.32
C ALA A 52 -11.22 -14.36 15.91
N VAL A 53 -10.79 -15.59 15.61
CA VAL A 53 -9.42 -15.88 15.13
C VAL A 53 -9.16 -15.24 13.76
N LEU A 54 -10.09 -15.34 12.82
CA LEU A 54 -9.97 -14.72 11.50
C LEU A 54 -9.95 -13.19 11.59
N LEU A 55 -10.80 -12.60 12.44
CA LEU A 55 -10.81 -11.16 12.69
C LEU A 55 -9.52 -10.68 13.34
N LEU A 56 -9.01 -11.39 14.36
CA LEU A 56 -7.72 -11.07 15.00
C LEU A 56 -6.56 -11.21 14.03
N GLY A 57 -6.49 -12.30 13.27
CA GLY A 57 -5.46 -12.52 12.26
C GLY A 57 -5.52 -11.47 11.15
N GLY A 58 -6.72 -11.14 10.68
CA GLY A 58 -6.97 -10.06 9.73
C GLY A 58 -6.56 -8.69 10.28
N ASN A 59 -6.88 -8.38 11.54
CA ASN A 59 -6.49 -7.12 12.17
C ASN A 59 -4.97 -7.00 12.33
N ILE A 60 -4.29 -8.07 12.73
CA ILE A 60 -2.81 -8.09 12.81
C ILE A 60 -2.20 -7.90 11.43
N ALA A 61 -2.74 -8.55 10.39
CA ALA A 61 -2.29 -8.36 9.02
C ALA A 61 -2.54 -6.92 8.53
N ILE A 62 -3.71 -6.34 8.81
CA ILE A 62 -4.04 -4.95 8.49
C ILE A 62 -3.15 -3.99 9.28
N GLN A 63 -2.84 -4.24 10.55
CA GLN A 63 -1.96 -3.37 11.33
C GLN A 63 -0.52 -3.43 10.82
N ARG A 64 -0.02 -4.62 10.44
CA ARG A 64 1.30 -4.73 9.80
C ARG A 64 1.36 -4.00 8.48
N LEU A 65 0.32 -4.15 7.66
CA LEU A 65 0.18 -3.37 6.43
C LEU A 65 0.11 -1.88 6.76
N ARG A 66 -0.72 -1.45 7.71
CA ARG A 66 -0.90 -0.04 8.09
C ARG A 66 0.38 0.60 8.60
N PHE A 67 1.19 -0.11 9.38
CA PHE A 67 2.52 0.37 9.79
C PHE A 67 3.41 0.62 8.57
N GLN A 68 3.34 -0.23 7.55
CA GLN A 68 4.04 -0.04 6.27
C GLN A 68 3.42 1.08 5.41
N TYR A 69 2.12 1.36 5.55
CA TYR A 69 1.46 2.49 4.88
C TYR A 69 1.72 3.84 5.56
N GLU A 70 1.81 3.87 6.89
CA GLU A 70 2.18 5.08 7.63
C GLU A 70 3.65 5.46 7.34
N SER A 71 4.52 4.49 7.03
CA SER A 71 5.83 4.77 6.43
C SER A 71 5.79 5.29 4.98
N GLU A 72 4.66 5.20 4.27
CA GLU A 72 4.52 5.70 2.89
C GLU A 72 3.76 7.04 2.78
N ARG A 73 3.19 7.57 3.88
CA ARG A 73 2.56 8.90 3.85
C ARG A 73 3.59 10.01 4.02
N ARG A 74 3.46 11.08 3.23
CA ARG A 74 4.19 12.34 3.44
C ARG A 74 3.90 12.85 4.86
N PRO A 75 4.93 13.06 5.70
CA PRO A 75 4.78 13.69 7.00
C PRO A 75 4.20 15.10 6.86
N ILE A 76 3.46 15.56 7.87
CA ILE A 76 2.91 16.91 7.88
C ILE A 76 4.02 17.94 8.15
N ASP A 77 5.01 17.57 8.96
CA ASP A 77 6.18 18.41 9.22
C ASP A 77 7.18 18.32 8.06
N ASP A 78 7.57 19.47 7.55
CA ASP A 78 8.49 19.58 6.43
C ASP A 78 9.90 19.05 6.74
N GLY A 79 10.34 19.09 8.01
CA GLY A 79 11.59 18.48 8.43
C GLY A 79 11.51 16.96 8.40
N GLU A 80 10.50 16.40 9.06
CA GLU A 80 10.25 14.97 9.05
C GLU A 80 10.04 14.45 7.62
N TYR A 81 9.44 15.25 6.73
CA TYR A 81 9.35 14.94 5.31
C TYR A 81 10.73 14.82 4.66
N LEU A 82 11.66 15.75 4.87
CA LEU A 82 13.00 15.66 4.28
C LEU A 82 13.75 14.40 4.73
N ASP A 83 13.66 14.08 6.02
CA ASP A 83 14.29 12.89 6.62
C ASP A 83 13.77 11.61 5.96
N LYS A 84 12.45 11.53 5.83
CA LYS A 84 11.76 10.35 5.30
C LYS A 84 11.86 10.24 3.77
N ALA A 85 11.90 11.36 3.06
CA ALA A 85 11.94 11.40 1.61
C ALA A 85 13.27 10.84 1.07
N TYR A 86 14.38 11.05 1.77
CA TYR A 86 15.65 10.46 1.39
C TYR A 86 15.68 8.95 1.66
N GLU A 87 15.24 8.52 2.85
CA GLU A 87 15.16 7.09 3.19
C GLU A 87 14.31 6.31 2.19
N LEU A 88 13.15 6.87 1.80
CA LEU A 88 12.28 6.26 0.80
C LEU A 88 12.97 6.15 -0.56
N ASP A 89 13.65 7.19 -1.03
CA ASP A 89 14.39 7.11 -2.29
C ASP A 89 15.45 6.01 -2.28
N LEU A 90 16.11 5.74 -1.15
CA LEU A 90 17.05 4.61 -1.04
C LEU A 90 16.34 3.26 -1.17
N GLN A 91 15.24 3.07 -0.44
CA GLN A 91 14.42 1.85 -0.57
C GLN A 91 13.90 1.67 -1.99
N PHE A 92 13.64 2.79 -2.67
CA PHE A 92 13.17 2.80 -4.03
C PHE A 92 14.23 2.45 -5.06
N VAL A 93 15.47 2.93 -4.90
CA VAL A 93 16.58 2.48 -5.75
C VAL A 93 16.76 0.98 -5.66
N ASP A 94 16.65 0.40 -4.46
CA ASP A 94 16.68 -1.06 -4.30
C ASP A 94 15.52 -1.71 -5.08
N TYR A 95 14.30 -1.22 -4.93
CA TYR A 95 13.14 -1.76 -5.65
C TYR A 95 13.28 -1.65 -7.17
N PHE A 96 13.76 -0.50 -7.65
CA PHE A 96 14.06 -0.25 -9.05
C PHE A 96 15.07 -1.29 -9.58
N ASN A 97 16.16 -1.51 -8.84
CA ASN A 97 17.17 -2.54 -9.15
C ASN A 97 16.57 -3.95 -9.27
N TYR A 98 15.62 -4.28 -8.39
CA TYR A 98 14.90 -5.55 -8.44
C TYR A 98 13.98 -5.64 -9.67
N VAL A 99 13.18 -4.62 -9.95
CA VAL A 99 12.23 -4.58 -11.07
C VAL A 99 12.94 -4.60 -12.42
N LEU A 100 14.10 -3.95 -12.53
CA LEU A 100 14.93 -4.00 -13.74
C LEU A 100 15.31 -5.43 -14.14
N ARG A 101 15.40 -6.36 -13.19
CA ARG A 101 15.66 -7.78 -13.48
C ARG A 101 14.42 -8.59 -13.86
N LEU A 102 13.23 -8.00 -13.87
CA LEU A 102 11.95 -8.66 -14.20
C LEU A 102 11.41 -8.16 -15.54
N PRO A 103 11.77 -8.78 -16.69
CA PRO A 103 11.43 -8.25 -18.01
C PRO A 103 9.93 -8.05 -18.25
N GLU A 104 9.10 -8.97 -17.75
CA GLU A 104 7.66 -9.02 -18.02
C GLU A 104 6.84 -7.92 -17.35
N HIS A 105 7.37 -7.28 -16.30
CA HIS A 105 6.65 -6.30 -15.49
C HIS A 105 7.36 -4.94 -15.38
N ARG A 106 8.54 -4.83 -16.00
CA ARG A 106 9.46 -3.72 -15.80
C ARG A 106 8.81 -2.35 -16.03
N HIS A 107 8.19 -2.15 -17.18
CA HIS A 107 7.65 -0.84 -17.58
C HIS A 107 6.53 -0.36 -16.64
N ASN A 108 5.52 -1.20 -16.41
CA ASN A 108 4.36 -0.85 -15.58
C ASN A 108 4.74 -0.60 -14.11
N GLU A 109 5.65 -1.39 -13.56
CA GLU A 109 6.07 -1.25 -12.17
C GLU A 109 6.93 0.00 -11.97
N ILE A 110 7.81 0.32 -12.93
CA ILE A 110 8.61 1.54 -12.87
C ILE A 110 7.75 2.81 -13.07
N GLU A 111 6.83 2.84 -14.03
CA GLU A 111 5.96 4.01 -14.24
C GLU A 111 5.11 4.30 -13.00
N ARG A 112 4.50 3.24 -12.43
CA ARG A 112 3.75 3.35 -11.17
C ARG A 112 4.63 3.90 -10.06
N TYR A 113 5.89 3.49 -10.01
CA TYR A 113 6.86 3.92 -9.02
C TYR A 113 7.23 5.41 -9.17
N LEU A 114 7.58 5.86 -10.36
CA LEU A 114 7.87 7.28 -10.62
C LEU A 114 6.67 8.16 -10.25
N LYS A 115 5.46 7.69 -10.54
CA LYS A 115 4.23 8.37 -10.12
C LYS A 115 4.08 8.42 -8.60
N PHE A 116 4.38 7.32 -7.89
CA PHE A 116 4.33 7.30 -6.43
C PHE A 116 5.29 8.31 -5.81
N GLN A 117 6.52 8.44 -6.31
CA GLN A 117 7.46 9.43 -5.78
C GLN A 117 7.00 10.87 -6.01
N ALA A 118 6.44 11.16 -7.19
CA ALA A 118 5.82 12.46 -7.46
C ALA A 118 4.67 12.74 -6.48
N GLU A 119 3.79 11.77 -6.26
CA GLU A 119 2.68 11.87 -5.30
C GLU A 119 3.19 12.03 -3.85
N PHE A 120 4.26 11.32 -3.47
CA PHE A 120 4.87 11.42 -2.14
C PHE A 120 5.47 12.80 -1.87
N GLY A 121 6.04 13.43 -2.90
CA GLY A 121 6.47 14.83 -2.81
C GLY A 121 5.33 15.79 -2.48
N GLY A 122 4.08 15.40 -2.78
CA GLY A 122 2.86 16.14 -2.47
C GLY A 122 2.75 17.49 -3.20
N VAL A 123 3.61 17.74 -4.18
CA VAL A 123 3.67 18.94 -5.01
C VAL A 123 4.16 18.52 -6.39
N ASP A 124 3.52 18.99 -7.46
CA ASP A 124 3.95 18.79 -8.86
C ASP A 124 5.24 19.56 -9.23
N ASP A 125 6.08 19.89 -8.24
CA ASP A 125 7.33 20.61 -8.41
C ASP A 125 8.50 19.69 -8.08
N ASP A 126 9.22 19.26 -9.11
CA ASP A 126 10.42 18.42 -9.02
C ASP A 126 11.51 19.04 -8.11
N ASN A 127 11.48 20.35 -7.90
CA ASN A 127 12.41 21.08 -7.04
C ASN A 127 11.88 21.36 -5.63
N HIS A 128 10.66 20.96 -5.29
CA HIS A 128 10.06 21.24 -3.98
C HIS A 128 10.97 20.81 -2.82
N ARG A 129 11.50 19.58 -2.89
CA ARG A 129 12.40 19.03 -1.87
C ARG A 129 13.70 19.83 -1.75
N LEU A 130 14.30 20.19 -2.88
CA LEU A 130 15.53 20.98 -2.91
C LEU A 130 15.30 22.38 -2.35
N ASN A 131 14.21 23.03 -2.75
CA ASN A 131 13.82 24.35 -2.27
C ASN A 131 13.62 24.35 -0.75
N LEU A 132 12.96 23.31 -0.23
CA LEU A 132 12.76 23.14 1.21
C LEU A 132 14.07 22.90 1.97
N ALA A 133 14.94 22.05 1.45
CA ALA A 133 16.26 21.81 2.02
C ALA A 133 17.13 23.08 2.01
N LEU A 134 17.07 23.87 0.93
CA LEU A 134 17.76 25.15 0.82
C LEU A 134 17.24 26.17 1.81
N ASP A 135 15.91 26.33 1.95
CA ASP A 135 15.30 27.21 2.94
C ASP A 135 15.77 26.87 4.36
N ARG A 136 15.76 25.58 4.72
CA ARG A 136 16.29 25.12 6.01
C ARG A 136 17.78 25.40 6.19
N TYR A 137 18.60 25.15 5.17
CA TYR A 137 20.03 25.48 5.19
C TYR A 137 20.29 26.98 5.40
N THR A 138 19.51 27.86 4.77
CA THR A 138 19.67 29.32 4.96
C THR A 138 19.37 29.75 6.40
N LYS A 139 18.50 29.03 7.09
CA LYS A 139 18.16 29.26 8.51
C LYS A 139 19.15 28.57 9.45
N ASN A 140 19.69 27.41 9.05
CA ASN A 140 20.61 26.61 9.84
C ASN A 140 21.65 25.91 8.94
N SER A 141 22.90 26.38 8.96
CA SER A 141 23.96 25.86 8.10
C SER A 141 24.35 24.40 8.38
N SER A 142 23.96 23.82 9.54
CA SER A 142 24.16 22.40 9.82
C SER A 142 23.30 21.49 8.92
N GLU A 143 22.23 22.02 8.32
CA GLU A 143 21.34 21.31 7.38
C GLU A 143 21.94 21.14 5.98
N ARG A 144 23.24 21.44 5.80
CA ARG A 144 23.94 21.29 4.52
C ARG A 144 23.76 19.90 3.91
N HIS A 145 23.76 18.86 4.75
CA HIS A 145 23.59 17.46 4.33
C HIS A 145 22.23 17.23 3.66
N ARG A 146 21.14 17.88 4.11
CA ARG A 146 19.81 17.79 3.48
C ARG A 146 19.80 18.32 2.06
N VAL A 147 20.56 19.39 1.79
CA VAL A 147 20.69 19.93 0.44
C VAL A 147 21.42 18.93 -0.46
N PHE A 148 22.47 18.30 0.05
CA PHE A 148 23.20 17.25 -0.65
C PHE A 148 22.28 16.05 -0.96
N GLU A 149 21.54 15.54 0.02
CA GLU A 149 20.58 14.44 -0.12
C GLU A 149 19.48 14.75 -1.14
N ALA A 150 18.94 15.98 -1.14
CA ALA A 150 17.93 16.40 -2.11
C ALA A 150 18.46 16.42 -3.55
N ILE A 151 19.68 16.91 -3.76
CA ILE A 151 20.32 16.90 -5.09
C ILE A 151 20.62 15.47 -5.52
N LEU A 152 21.10 14.63 -4.60
CA LEU A 152 21.39 13.23 -4.87
C LEU A 152 20.12 12.47 -5.26
N SER A 153 19.03 12.73 -4.56
CA SER A 153 17.69 12.20 -4.87
C SER A 153 17.23 12.58 -6.28
N GLN A 154 17.31 13.87 -6.64
CA GLN A 154 16.95 14.31 -8.00
C GLN A 154 17.81 13.63 -9.08
N ARG A 155 19.10 13.44 -8.80
CA ARG A 155 20.00 12.73 -9.70
C ARG A 155 19.62 11.25 -9.85
N MET A 156 19.28 10.56 -8.77
CA MET A 156 18.79 9.16 -8.81
C MET A 156 17.55 9.05 -9.69
N LEU A 157 16.53 9.89 -9.43
CA LEU A 157 15.29 9.97 -10.22
C LEU A 157 15.56 10.22 -11.71
N PHE A 158 16.47 11.14 -12.01
CA PHE A 158 16.85 11.44 -13.38
C PHE A 158 17.46 10.22 -14.09
N ILE A 159 18.33 9.47 -13.41
CA ILE A 159 18.95 8.26 -13.97
C ILE A 159 17.91 7.15 -14.10
N GLU A 160 16.99 6.98 -13.16
CA GLU A 160 15.90 5.99 -13.26
C GLU A 160 15.03 6.26 -14.50
N SER A 161 14.60 7.51 -14.67
CA SER A 161 13.84 7.96 -15.85
C SER A 161 14.63 7.74 -17.15
N LEU A 162 15.93 8.00 -17.14
CA LEU A 162 16.81 7.74 -18.28
C LEU A 162 16.88 6.25 -18.63
N VAL A 163 17.08 5.37 -17.63
CA VAL A 163 17.15 3.92 -17.83
C VAL A 163 15.83 3.40 -18.40
N VAL A 164 14.68 3.87 -17.90
CA VAL A 164 13.37 3.56 -18.48
C VAL A 164 13.28 3.98 -19.93
N GLY A 165 13.68 5.22 -20.23
CA GLY A 165 13.69 5.73 -21.60
C GLY A 165 14.54 4.89 -22.55
N LEU A 166 15.72 4.45 -22.11
CA LEU A 166 16.61 3.56 -22.87
C LEU A 166 15.98 2.19 -23.13
N LEU A 167 15.29 1.65 -22.14
CA LEU A 167 14.62 0.36 -22.25
C LEU A 167 13.41 0.39 -23.19
N ASP A 168 12.71 1.52 -23.25
CA ASP A 168 11.56 1.69 -24.14
C ASP A 168 11.98 1.96 -25.59
N ARG A 169 13.05 2.73 -25.77
CA ARG A 169 13.57 3.11 -27.09
C ARG A 169 15.09 3.23 -27.03
N PRO A 170 15.86 2.47 -27.84
CA PRO A 170 17.29 2.70 -27.95
C PRO A 170 17.55 4.08 -28.56
N THR A 171 18.16 4.97 -27.77
CA THR A 171 18.28 6.38 -28.14
C THR A 171 19.56 6.66 -28.92
N ASN A 172 19.47 6.60 -30.24
CA ASN A 172 20.46 7.22 -31.11
C ASN A 172 20.37 8.75 -30.96
N GLY A 173 21.04 9.34 -29.97
CA GLY A 173 21.21 10.80 -29.85
C GLY A 173 20.81 11.49 -28.54
N LEU A 174 20.51 10.76 -27.45
CA LEU A 174 20.17 11.40 -26.15
C LEU A 174 21.38 12.00 -25.41
N THR A 175 22.60 11.81 -25.92
CA THR A 175 23.85 11.99 -25.18
C THR A 175 24.05 13.41 -24.67
N LYS A 176 23.85 14.44 -25.50
CA LYS A 176 24.20 15.82 -25.12
C LYS A 176 23.33 16.39 -23.98
N GLY A 177 22.03 16.11 -23.98
CA GLY A 177 21.12 16.60 -22.94
C GLY A 177 21.39 15.93 -21.59
N VAL A 178 21.61 14.61 -21.63
CA VAL A 178 21.95 13.79 -20.46
C VAL A 178 23.30 14.20 -19.88
N GLU A 179 24.31 14.41 -20.72
CA GLU A 179 25.63 14.89 -20.31
C GLU A 179 25.55 16.22 -19.56
N VAL A 180 24.78 17.18 -20.09
CA VAL A 180 24.60 18.49 -19.44
C VAL A 180 23.88 18.34 -18.10
N ALA A 181 22.82 17.53 -18.04
CA ALA A 181 22.06 17.32 -16.82
C ALA A 181 22.91 16.66 -15.72
N LEU A 182 23.61 15.56 -16.04
CA LEU A 182 24.49 14.87 -15.09
C LEU A 182 25.64 15.77 -14.64
N ALA A 183 26.23 16.55 -15.54
CA ALA A 183 27.28 17.50 -15.16
C ALA A 183 26.76 18.60 -14.21
N ILE A 184 25.52 19.06 -14.36
CA ILE A 184 24.89 20.00 -13.43
C ILE A 184 24.71 19.35 -12.05
N PHE A 185 24.19 18.12 -11.99
CA PHE A 185 24.04 17.39 -10.73
C PHE A 185 25.38 17.16 -10.05
N ASP A 186 26.36 16.62 -10.75
CA ASP A 186 27.67 16.28 -10.19
C ASP A 186 28.39 17.54 -9.67
N LYS A 187 28.32 18.66 -10.41
CA LYS A 187 28.85 19.96 -9.95
C LYS A 187 28.14 20.46 -8.69
N ASN A 188 26.82 20.33 -8.62
CA ASN A 188 26.05 20.74 -7.45
C ASN A 188 26.39 19.83 -6.25
N LEU A 189 26.47 18.51 -6.44
CA LEU A 189 26.87 17.58 -5.38
C LEU A 189 28.27 17.90 -4.87
N GLN A 190 29.23 18.17 -5.75
CA GLN A 190 30.58 18.57 -5.36
C GLN A 190 30.59 19.86 -4.51
N LYS A 191 29.74 20.84 -4.85
CA LYS A 191 29.59 22.07 -4.06
C LYS A 191 29.05 21.78 -2.66
N TRP A 192 28.10 20.85 -2.53
CA TRP A 192 27.41 20.58 -1.27
C TRP A 192 28.03 19.46 -0.43
N ALA A 193 28.91 18.65 -0.99
CA ALA A 193 29.62 17.57 -0.32
C ALA A 193 30.46 18.04 0.87
N ALA A 194 30.51 17.21 1.91
CA ALA A 194 31.47 17.38 3.00
C ALA A 194 32.90 17.14 2.49
N ALA A 195 33.90 17.74 3.15
CA ALA A 195 35.28 17.70 2.67
C ALA A 195 35.91 16.29 2.71
N ASP A 196 35.39 15.43 3.60
CA ASP A 196 35.79 14.06 3.84
C ASP A 196 34.97 13.02 3.05
N LEU A 197 33.94 13.48 2.32
CA LEU A 197 33.08 12.58 1.55
C LEU A 197 33.78 12.15 0.25
N ASP A 198 33.94 10.84 0.06
CA ASP A 198 34.30 10.27 -1.23
C ASP A 198 33.10 10.37 -2.19
N LEU A 199 33.07 11.46 -2.95
CA LEU A 199 31.98 11.74 -3.87
C LEU A 199 31.87 10.67 -4.96
N ASN A 200 32.99 10.17 -5.51
CA ASN A 200 32.95 9.18 -6.58
C ASN A 200 32.32 7.87 -6.11
N ARG A 201 32.71 7.42 -4.91
CA ARG A 201 32.12 6.24 -4.29
C ARG A 201 30.64 6.44 -3.99
N THR A 202 30.28 7.59 -3.43
CA THR A 202 28.86 7.96 -3.18
C THR A 202 28.04 7.92 -4.47
N LEU A 203 28.53 8.56 -5.54
CA LEU A 203 27.85 8.56 -6.83
C LEU A 203 27.69 7.14 -7.40
N ALA A 204 28.70 6.28 -7.24
CA ALA A 204 28.64 4.89 -7.69
C ALA A 204 27.62 4.06 -6.86
N GLU A 205 27.58 4.26 -5.54
CA GLU A 205 26.65 3.57 -4.63
C GLU A 205 25.18 3.94 -4.90
N PHE A 206 24.93 5.20 -5.26
CA PHE A 206 23.58 5.73 -5.52
C PHE A 206 23.28 5.88 -7.02
N THR A 207 23.86 5.05 -7.88
CA THR A 207 23.52 5.01 -9.31
C THR A 207 22.60 3.80 -9.59
N PRO A 208 21.31 4.03 -9.88
CA PRO A 208 20.31 2.98 -10.05
C PRO A 208 20.61 2.05 -11.23
N GLY A 209 20.49 0.74 -11.02
CA GLY A 209 20.55 -0.28 -12.07
C GLY A 209 21.94 -0.83 -12.37
N LEU A 210 22.99 -0.36 -11.69
CA LEU A 210 24.36 -0.84 -11.89
C LEU A 210 25.06 -1.07 -10.54
N ILE A 211 25.92 -2.09 -10.45
CA ILE A 211 26.75 -2.28 -9.26
C ILE A 211 27.85 -1.23 -9.16
N PRO A 212 28.21 -0.77 -7.94
CA PRO A 212 29.23 0.25 -7.76
C PRO A 212 30.60 -0.13 -8.34
N SER A 213 30.96 -1.42 -8.36
CA SER A 213 32.24 -1.88 -8.91
C SER A 213 32.36 -1.68 -10.43
N CYS A 214 31.25 -1.65 -11.17
CA CYS A 214 31.25 -1.33 -12.60
C CYS A 214 31.34 0.19 -12.87
N LEU A 215 31.11 0.99 -11.84
CA LEU A 215 31.08 2.44 -11.89
C LEU A 215 32.34 3.07 -11.29
N MET A 216 33.38 2.31 -10.91
CA MET A 216 34.56 2.87 -10.26
C MET A 216 35.78 2.89 -11.18
N PRO A 217 36.44 4.05 -11.38
CA PRO A 217 36.03 5.39 -10.94
C PRO A 217 34.76 5.89 -11.63
N PHE A 218 34.02 6.82 -10.99
CA PHE A 218 32.71 7.27 -11.47
C PHE A 218 32.76 7.67 -12.96
N PRO A 219 31.98 7.01 -13.85
CA PRO A 219 32.11 7.20 -15.29
C PRO A 219 31.61 8.58 -15.72
N THR A 220 32.08 9.06 -16.87
CA THR A 220 31.45 10.20 -17.54
C THR A 220 30.01 9.84 -17.95
N ALA A 221 29.15 10.84 -18.15
CA ALA A 221 27.78 10.61 -18.62
C ALA A 221 27.70 9.77 -19.90
N LYS A 222 28.62 9.98 -20.84
CA LYS A 222 28.74 9.14 -22.05
C LYS A 222 29.05 7.68 -21.71
N ASN A 223 30.06 7.44 -20.88
CA ASN A 223 30.45 6.09 -20.48
C ASN A 223 29.33 5.40 -19.67
N LEU A 224 28.59 6.16 -18.86
CA LEU A 224 27.44 5.66 -18.11
C LEU A 224 26.31 5.21 -19.04
N LEU A 225 26.01 5.98 -20.09
CA LEU A 225 25.02 5.61 -21.10
C LEU A 225 25.43 4.34 -21.86
N GLU A 226 26.69 4.27 -22.32
CA GLU A 226 27.22 3.08 -22.98
C GLU A 226 27.14 1.84 -22.05
N LEU A 227 27.43 2.02 -20.75
CA LEU A 227 27.32 0.95 -19.78
C LEU A 227 25.88 0.46 -19.58
N TYR A 228 24.90 1.36 -19.54
CA TYR A 228 23.48 0.98 -19.52
C TYR A 228 23.06 0.25 -20.79
N GLU A 229 23.45 0.75 -21.95
CA GLU A 229 23.13 0.12 -23.23
C GLU A 229 23.71 -1.30 -23.31
N ASN A 230 24.98 -1.49 -22.95
CA ASN A 230 25.61 -2.80 -22.93
C ASN A 230 24.96 -3.75 -21.90
N THR A 231 24.64 -3.23 -20.71
CA THR A 231 24.05 -4.04 -19.63
C THR A 231 22.63 -4.49 -19.98
N TYR A 232 21.80 -3.58 -20.51
CA TYR A 232 20.36 -3.82 -20.66
C TYR A 232 19.92 -4.19 -22.08
N THR A 233 20.61 -3.72 -23.11
CA THR A 233 20.31 -4.02 -24.52
C THR A 233 21.13 -5.20 -25.01
N GLU A 234 22.43 -5.23 -24.70
CA GLU A 234 23.32 -6.35 -25.10
C GLU A 234 23.28 -7.52 -24.12
N GLY A 235 22.77 -7.29 -22.91
CA GLY A 235 22.44 -8.33 -21.94
C GLY A 235 23.62 -8.84 -21.12
N ASP A 236 24.63 -8.00 -20.86
CA ASP A 236 25.72 -8.34 -19.93
C ASP A 236 25.22 -8.28 -18.47
N PRO A 237 25.05 -9.42 -17.77
CA PRO A 237 24.51 -9.42 -16.42
C PRO A 237 25.56 -9.05 -15.36
N SER A 238 26.84 -8.92 -15.73
CA SER A 238 27.94 -8.74 -14.77
C SER A 238 27.84 -7.46 -13.96
N CYS A 239 27.21 -6.42 -14.53
CA CYS A 239 27.01 -5.14 -13.87
C CYS A 239 25.64 -4.96 -13.22
N LEU A 240 24.75 -5.98 -13.29
CA LEU A 240 23.44 -5.89 -12.67
C LEU A 240 23.53 -6.11 -11.15
N PRO A 241 22.87 -5.28 -10.32
CA PRO A 241 22.81 -5.45 -8.87
C PRO A 241 22.20 -6.80 -8.49
N GLU A 242 22.78 -7.52 -7.53
CA GLU A 242 22.25 -8.82 -7.09
C GLU A 242 20.79 -8.71 -6.66
N LEU A 243 20.01 -9.78 -6.91
CA LEU A 243 18.62 -9.86 -6.42
C LEU A 243 18.63 -9.98 -4.90
N GLN A 244 18.64 -8.85 -4.22
CA GLN A 244 18.24 -8.82 -2.83
C GLN A 244 16.75 -9.12 -2.76
N LYS A 245 16.33 -9.98 -1.82
CA LYS A 245 14.91 -10.21 -1.56
C LYS A 245 14.34 -8.97 -0.92
N ILE A 246 13.86 -8.05 -1.75
CA ILE A 246 13.21 -6.84 -1.26
C ILE A 246 11.82 -7.23 -0.77
N HIS A 247 11.55 -6.94 0.50
CA HIS A 247 10.22 -7.07 1.07
C HIS A 247 9.40 -5.82 0.77
N MET A 248 9.27 -5.44 -0.50
CA MET A 248 8.19 -4.55 -0.90
C MET A 248 6.96 -5.42 -1.12
N ILE A 249 5.94 -5.21 -0.28
CA ILE A 249 4.67 -5.92 -0.43
C ILE A 249 3.97 -5.32 -1.65
N PRO A 250 3.81 -6.07 -2.76
CA PRO A 250 3.19 -5.51 -3.94
C PRO A 250 1.77 -5.03 -3.63
N SER A 251 1.37 -3.96 -4.30
CA SER A 251 0.04 -3.35 -4.13
C SER A 251 -1.12 -4.34 -4.33
N SER A 252 -0.89 -5.47 -5.01
CA SER A 252 -1.84 -6.58 -5.15
C SER A 252 -2.22 -7.25 -3.81
N HIS A 253 -1.32 -7.29 -2.82
CA HIS A 253 -1.67 -7.76 -1.48
C HIS A 253 -2.69 -6.84 -0.79
N ARG A 254 -2.76 -5.56 -1.17
CA ARG A 254 -3.74 -4.61 -0.64
C ARG A 254 -5.15 -5.04 -1.02
N VAL A 255 -5.34 -5.34 -2.30
CA VAL A 255 -6.62 -5.83 -2.84
C VAL A 255 -6.94 -7.21 -2.27
N LEU A 256 -5.95 -8.09 -2.13
CA LEU A 256 -6.13 -9.42 -1.55
C LEU A 256 -6.57 -9.36 -0.08
N VAL A 257 -5.95 -8.51 0.74
CA VAL A 257 -6.33 -8.38 2.16
C VAL A 257 -7.71 -7.72 2.30
N ILE A 258 -8.01 -6.68 1.53
CA ILE A 258 -9.34 -6.04 1.56
C ILE A 258 -10.41 -7.05 1.11
N SER A 259 -10.21 -7.72 -0.01
CA SER A 259 -11.17 -8.71 -0.54
C SER A 259 -11.34 -9.90 0.40
N PHE A 260 -10.27 -10.37 1.05
CA PHE A 260 -10.35 -11.42 2.06
C PHE A 260 -11.21 -10.97 3.25
N ASN A 261 -10.98 -9.77 3.81
CA ASN A 261 -11.77 -9.27 4.94
C ASN A 261 -13.25 -9.07 4.56
N VAL A 262 -13.53 -8.51 3.39
CA VAL A 262 -14.90 -8.36 2.88
C VAL A 262 -15.57 -9.72 2.70
N GLY A 263 -14.85 -10.71 2.14
CA GLY A 263 -15.35 -12.07 1.97
C GLY A 263 -15.67 -12.77 3.30
N VAL A 264 -14.79 -12.61 4.30
CA VAL A 264 -15.02 -13.15 5.65
C VAL A 264 -16.26 -12.53 6.28
N ILE A 265 -16.42 -11.21 6.22
CA ILE A 265 -17.61 -10.52 6.75
C ILE A 265 -18.87 -11.01 6.04
N ALA A 266 -18.87 -11.08 4.71
CA ALA A 266 -20.01 -11.54 3.93
C ALA A 266 -20.41 -12.99 4.26
N PHE A 267 -19.42 -13.87 4.45
CA PHE A 267 -19.65 -15.25 4.88
C PHE A 267 -20.32 -15.34 6.25
N PHE A 268 -19.88 -14.53 7.22
CA PHE A 268 -20.53 -14.50 8.54
C PHE A 268 -21.95 -13.94 8.50
N VAL A 269 -22.19 -12.89 7.70
CA VAL A 269 -23.55 -12.38 7.48
C VAL A 269 -24.45 -13.46 6.88
N PHE A 270 -23.95 -14.21 5.90
CA PHE A 270 -24.69 -15.33 5.30
C PHE A 270 -25.01 -16.42 6.33
N LEU A 271 -24.05 -16.83 7.16
CA LEU A 271 -24.28 -17.81 8.22
C LEU A 271 -25.34 -17.33 9.23
N LEU A 272 -25.29 -16.06 9.63
CA LEU A 272 -26.30 -15.47 10.51
C LEU A 272 -27.69 -15.50 9.87
N LEU A 273 -27.80 -15.16 8.58
CA LEU A 273 -29.06 -15.25 7.84
C LEU A 273 -29.59 -16.68 7.75
N CYS A 274 -28.72 -17.67 7.55
CA CYS A 274 -29.11 -19.09 7.56
C CYS A 274 -29.64 -19.53 8.92
N VAL A 275 -28.98 -19.14 10.01
CA VAL A 275 -29.42 -19.45 11.38
C VAL A 275 -30.75 -18.77 11.68
N CYS A 276 -30.92 -17.49 11.32
CA CYS A 276 -32.17 -16.77 11.51
C CYS A 276 -33.32 -17.41 10.72
N LYS A 277 -33.10 -17.80 9.46
CA LYS A 277 -34.13 -18.47 8.66
C LYS A 277 -34.56 -19.79 9.30
N GLN A 278 -33.61 -20.56 9.81
CA GLN A 278 -33.90 -21.85 10.44
C GLN A 278 -34.70 -21.71 11.74
N GLN A 279 -34.56 -20.60 12.47
CA GLN A 279 -35.41 -20.33 13.65
C GLN A 279 -36.86 -20.01 13.27
N VAL A 280 -37.07 -19.23 12.20
CA VAL A 280 -38.42 -18.90 11.72
C VAL A 280 -39.15 -20.15 11.23
N ASP A 281 -38.47 -21.03 10.49
CA ASP A 281 -39.08 -22.28 9.99
C ASP A 281 -39.46 -23.26 11.12
N VAL A 282 -38.84 -23.16 12.31
CA VAL A 282 -39.19 -23.97 13.49
C VAL A 282 -40.43 -23.42 14.20
N GLU A 283 -40.54 -22.10 14.36
CA GLU A 283 -41.71 -21.47 15.00
C GLU A 283 -43.01 -21.67 14.19
N ASP A 284 -42.94 -21.62 12.86
CA ASP A 284 -44.12 -21.84 12.00
C ASP A 284 -44.65 -23.28 12.05
N HIS A 285 -43.78 -24.26 12.33
CA HIS A 285 -44.20 -25.65 12.49
C HIS A 285 -44.91 -25.93 13.81
N ASP A 286 -44.55 -25.22 14.89
CA ASP A 286 -45.23 -25.37 16.18
C ASP A 286 -46.60 -24.68 16.19
N ILE A 287 -46.78 -23.59 15.43
CA ILE A 287 -48.08 -22.91 15.31
C ILE A 287 -49.08 -23.72 14.46
N SER A 288 -48.61 -24.46 13.46
CA SER A 288 -49.49 -25.33 12.65
C SER A 288 -49.91 -26.62 13.36
N ALA A 289 -49.24 -27.00 14.45
CA ALA A 289 -49.51 -28.22 15.20
C ALA A 289 -50.36 -27.98 16.46
N ALA A 290 -50.59 -26.72 16.85
CA ALA A 290 -51.46 -26.28 17.95
C ALA A 290 -52.86 -25.90 17.46
#